data_AF-A0A7R9J4N5-F1
#
_entry.id   AF-A0A7R9J4N5-F1
#
_cell.length_a   1.000
_cell.length_b   1.000
_cell.length_c   1.000
_cell.angle_alpha   90.00
_cell.angle_beta   90.00
_cell.angle_gamma   90.00
#
_symmetry.space_group_name_H-M   'P 1'
#
loop_
_entity.id
_entity.type
_entity.pdbx_description
1 polymer ?
#
loop_
_entity_poly.entity_id
_entity_poly.type
_entity_poly.pdbx_seq_one_letter_code
_entity_poly.pdbx_strand_id
1 'polypeptide(L)'
;MIDAMAECSLEMNTELQATANNNSIIEVKDMAGNFTTQVIGSVIFGLQFNSIKNPDSEFRKIGREMFDPSYKRAVTLMMNTISPKMSKLLGLNSRSKNVESFFYGLVKDTIRHREKNGVTRNDFFQLLIQLKNNETLVEDRSKEDAHLRHQIDVVDNKAEQFGE
;
A
#
# COMPACT_ATOMS: atom_id res chain seq x y z
N MET A 1 -10.70 2.34 0.66
CA MET A 1 -9.47 2.17 1.49
C MET A 1 -9.80 1.62 2.87
N ILE A 2 -10.71 2.26 3.61
CA ILE A 2 -11.15 1.77 4.94
C ILE A 2 -11.68 0.34 4.86
N ASP A 3 -12.49 0.01 3.85
CA ASP A 3 -13.04 -1.34 3.68
C ASP A 3 -11.95 -2.41 3.51
N ALA A 4 -10.90 -2.11 2.73
CA ALA A 4 -9.76 -3.00 2.54
C ALA A 4 -8.99 -3.24 3.85
N MET A 5 -8.87 -2.21 4.68
CA MET A 5 -8.24 -2.34 6.01
C MET A 5 -9.13 -3.12 6.98
N ALA A 6 -10.45 -2.92 6.92
CA ALA A 6 -11.42 -3.68 7.71
C ALA A 6 -11.41 -5.16 7.34
N GLU A 7 -11.35 -5.49 6.06
CA GLU A 7 -11.21 -6.86 5.56
C GLU A 7 -9.93 -7.53 6.07
N CYS A 8 -8.77 -6.84 5.95
CA CYS A 8 -7.51 -7.35 6.50
C CYS A 8 -7.56 -7.56 8.02
N SER A 9 -8.29 -6.70 8.74
CA SER A 9 -8.45 -6.81 10.19
C SER A 9 -9.34 -7.99 10.58
N LEU A 10 -10.38 -8.28 9.80
CA LEU A 10 -11.23 -9.45 9.98
C LEU A 10 -10.45 -10.75 9.75
N GLU A 11 -9.60 -10.79 8.72
CA GLU A 11 -8.71 -11.92 8.47
C GLU A 11 -7.76 -12.17 9.64
N MET A 12 -7.11 -11.12 10.16
CA MET A 12 -6.23 -11.21 11.32
C MET A 12 -6.98 -11.71 12.55
N ASN A 13 -8.17 -11.16 12.84
CA ASN A 13 -8.98 -11.60 13.96
C ASN A 13 -9.38 -13.08 13.85
N THR A 14 -9.71 -13.54 12.65
CA THR A 14 -10.04 -14.95 12.40
C THR A 14 -8.86 -15.87 12.71
N GLU A 15 -7.65 -15.50 12.26
CA GLU A 15 -6.43 -16.28 12.51
C GLU A 15 -6.05 -16.29 14.00
N LEU A 16 -6.20 -15.15 14.68
CA LEU A 16 -5.96 -15.05 16.12
C LEU A 16 -6.95 -15.90 16.94
N GLN A 17 -8.23 -15.93 16.56
CA GLN A 17 -9.22 -16.79 17.21
C GLN A 17 -8.91 -18.27 16.99
N ALA A 18 -8.54 -18.66 15.76
CA ALA A 18 -8.15 -20.04 15.47
C ALA A 18 -6.93 -20.47 16.31
N THR A 19 -5.94 -19.60 16.43
CA THR A 19 -4.77 -19.83 17.27
C THR A 19 -5.13 -19.93 18.76
N ALA A 20 -5.97 -19.02 19.25
CA ALA A 20 -6.41 -19.02 20.65
C ALA A 20 -7.15 -20.32 21.01
N ASN A 21 -8.03 -20.80 20.11
CA ASN A 21 -8.74 -22.06 20.29
C ASN A 21 -7.80 -23.27 20.31
N ASN A 22 -6.71 -23.22 19.55
CA ASN A 22 -5.69 -24.27 19.51
C ASN A 22 -4.62 -24.12 20.60
N ASN A 23 -4.72 -23.08 21.45
CA ASN A 23 -3.77 -22.72 22.49
C ASN A 23 -2.30 -22.65 21.98
N SER A 24 -2.12 -22.20 20.73
CA SER A 24 -0.80 -22.12 20.10
C SER A 24 -0.12 -20.77 20.35
N ILE A 25 1.21 -20.79 20.40
CA ILE A 25 2.03 -19.59 20.60
C ILE A 25 2.05 -18.77 19.30
N ILE A 26 1.85 -17.46 19.43
CA ILE A 26 1.96 -16.50 18.31
C ILE A 26 3.21 -15.66 18.48
N GLU A 27 3.98 -15.52 17.41
CA GLU A 27 5.00 -14.49 17.29
C GLU A 27 4.33 -13.18 16.84
N VAL A 28 4.14 -12.25 17.77
CA VAL A 28 3.35 -11.02 17.55
C VAL A 28 3.97 -10.14 16.46
N LYS A 29 5.32 -10.10 16.35
CA LYS A 29 6.00 -9.29 15.33
C LYS A 29 5.76 -9.83 13.93
N ASP A 30 5.77 -11.15 13.73
CA ASP A 30 5.48 -11.75 12.43
C ASP A 30 4.01 -11.60 12.07
N MET A 31 3.09 -11.79 13.02
CA MET A 31 1.66 -11.55 12.79
C MET A 31 1.39 -10.10 12.38
N ALA A 32 1.95 -9.12 13.10
CA ALA A 32 1.83 -7.70 12.74
C ALA A 32 2.49 -7.40 11.38
N GLY A 33 3.63 -8.04 11.08
CA GLY A 33 4.29 -7.96 9.79
C GLY A 33 3.43 -8.50 8.65
N ASN A 34 2.77 -9.63 8.85
CA ASN A 34 1.89 -10.27 7.88
C ASN A 34 0.63 -9.42 7.64
N PHE A 35 0.04 -8.88 8.71
CA PHE A 35 -1.08 -7.94 8.63
C PHE A 35 -0.73 -6.66 7.85
N THR A 36 0.36 -5.98 8.21
CA THR A 36 0.77 -4.75 7.52
C THR A 36 1.10 -5.00 6.04
N THR A 37 1.68 -6.16 5.74
CA THR A 37 1.95 -6.62 4.37
C THR A 37 0.65 -6.81 3.58
N GLN A 38 -0.36 -7.45 4.18
CA GLN A 38 -1.69 -7.63 3.58
C GLN A 38 -2.38 -6.28 3.31
N VAL A 39 -2.32 -5.37 4.29
CA VAL A 39 -2.89 -4.01 4.17
C VAL A 39 -2.24 -3.24 3.03
N ILE A 40 -0.91 -3.23 2.94
CA ILE A 40 -0.19 -2.58 1.84
C ILE A 40 -0.61 -3.18 0.49
N GLY A 41 -0.68 -4.51 0.39
CA GLY A 41 -1.12 -5.17 -0.82
C GLY A 41 -2.51 -4.75 -1.26
N SER A 42 -3.47 -4.77 -0.34
CA SER A 42 -4.87 -4.50 -0.66
C SER A 42 -5.14 -3.01 -0.90
N VAL A 43 -4.55 -2.14 -0.08
CA VAL A 43 -4.78 -0.68 -0.15
C VAL A 43 -4.01 -0.02 -1.29
N ILE A 44 -2.73 -0.38 -1.46
CA ILE A 44 -1.89 0.25 -2.47
C ILE A 44 -2.10 -0.43 -3.80
N PHE A 45 -1.78 -1.73 -3.89
CA PHE A 45 -1.77 -2.44 -5.17
C PHE A 45 -3.12 -3.01 -5.59
N GLY A 46 -4.07 -3.07 -4.67
CA GLY A 46 -5.34 -3.72 -4.90
C GLY A 46 -5.27 -5.25 -4.94
N LEU A 47 -4.23 -5.84 -4.34
CA LEU A 47 -3.91 -7.27 -4.39
C LEU A 47 -4.06 -7.90 -3.00
N GLN A 48 -4.67 -9.09 -2.94
CA GLN A 48 -4.69 -9.91 -1.74
C GLN A 48 -3.56 -10.93 -1.80
N PHE A 49 -2.55 -10.75 -0.94
CA PHE A 49 -1.39 -11.65 -0.89
C PHE A 49 -1.54 -12.79 0.12
N ASN A 50 -2.64 -12.84 0.88
CA ASN A 50 -2.93 -13.85 1.90
C ASN A 50 -1.74 -14.10 2.85
N SER A 51 -1.01 -13.04 3.20
CA SER A 51 0.20 -13.11 4.02
C SER A 51 -0.09 -13.50 5.47
N ILE A 52 -1.32 -13.28 5.94
CA ILE A 52 -1.77 -13.70 7.27
C ILE A 52 -1.84 -15.23 7.39
N LYS A 53 -2.41 -15.90 6.38
CA LYS A 53 -2.53 -17.37 6.33
C LYS A 53 -1.32 -18.06 5.73
N ASN A 54 -0.58 -17.36 4.88
CA ASN A 54 0.63 -17.85 4.23
C ASN A 54 1.80 -16.91 4.55
N PRO A 55 2.49 -17.13 5.69
CA PRO A 55 3.66 -16.33 6.08
C PRO A 55 4.81 -16.40 5.08
N ASP A 56 4.77 -17.37 4.16
CA ASP A 56 5.78 -17.63 3.13
C ASP A 56 5.47 -16.99 1.77
N SER A 57 4.49 -16.08 1.72
CA SER A 57 4.18 -15.32 0.51
C SER A 57 5.43 -14.61 -0.02
N GLU A 58 5.60 -14.61 -1.34
CA GLU A 58 6.77 -14.02 -1.99
C GLU A 58 6.91 -12.53 -1.62
N PHE A 59 5.79 -11.81 -1.60
CA PHE A 59 5.76 -10.41 -1.19
C PHE A 59 6.19 -10.23 0.28
N ARG A 60 5.82 -11.12 1.20
CA ARG A 60 6.27 -11.08 2.60
C ARG A 60 7.77 -11.39 2.73
N LYS A 61 8.28 -12.36 1.98
CA LYS A 61 9.72 -12.72 1.95
C LYS A 61 10.57 -11.56 1.46
N ILE A 62 10.22 -10.98 0.32
CA ILE A 62 10.91 -9.82 -0.24
C ILE A 62 10.76 -8.60 0.68
N GLY A 63 9.59 -8.42 1.30
CA GLY A 63 9.35 -7.40 2.32
C GLY A 63 10.27 -7.56 3.53
N ARG A 64 10.49 -8.77 4.04
CA ARG A 64 11.46 -9.03 5.12
C ARG A 64 12.89 -8.72 4.68
N GLU A 65 13.30 -9.17 3.50
CA GLU A 65 14.63 -8.90 2.94
C GLU A 65 14.90 -7.38 2.81
N MET A 66 13.86 -6.58 2.52
CA MET A 66 13.96 -5.12 2.47
C MET A 66 14.34 -4.49 3.82
N PHE A 67 14.00 -5.11 4.94
CA PHE A 67 14.30 -4.59 6.28
C PHE A 67 15.41 -5.35 7.00
N ASP A 68 15.90 -6.45 6.41
CA ASP A 68 16.96 -7.25 7.03
C ASP A 68 18.27 -6.46 7.17
N PRO A 69 18.86 -6.45 8.37
CA PRO A 69 20.12 -5.77 8.60
C PRO A 69 21.23 -6.49 7.84
N SER A 70 21.93 -5.75 6.98
CA SER A 70 23.07 -6.26 6.22
C SER A 70 24.29 -5.40 6.51
N TYR A 71 25.42 -6.03 6.85
CA TYR A 71 26.69 -5.33 7.05
C TYR A 71 27.07 -4.51 5.81
N LYS A 72 26.87 -5.06 4.60
CA LYS A 72 27.07 -4.34 3.35
C LYS A 72 26.19 -3.09 3.28
N ARG A 73 24.91 -3.21 3.67
CA ARG A 73 24.00 -2.07 3.70
C ARG A 73 24.43 -1.02 4.71
N ALA A 74 24.84 -1.43 5.91
CA ALA A 74 25.34 -0.51 6.95
C ALA A 74 26.60 0.24 6.50
N VAL A 75 27.59 -0.46 5.94
CA VAL A 75 28.82 0.14 5.40
C VAL A 75 28.50 1.09 4.25
N THR A 76 27.65 0.68 3.30
CA THR A 76 27.24 1.55 2.19
C THR A 76 26.46 2.77 2.68
N LEU A 77 25.60 2.63 3.70
CA LEU A 77 24.86 3.76 4.27
C LEU A 77 25.84 4.74 4.93
N MET A 78 26.78 4.23 5.73
CA MET A 78 27.80 5.04 6.39
C MET A 78 28.71 5.76 5.39
N MET A 79 29.16 5.08 4.33
CA MET A 79 29.92 5.72 3.24
C MET A 79 29.11 6.77 2.48
N ASN A 80 27.81 6.54 2.26
CA ASN A 80 26.92 7.54 1.65
C ASN A 80 26.79 8.79 2.54
N THR A 81 26.75 8.63 3.86
CA THR A 81 26.71 9.74 4.81
C THR A 81 28.02 10.51 4.88
N ILE A 82 29.17 9.82 4.85
CA ILE A 82 30.49 10.46 4.94
C ILE A 82 30.87 11.15 3.62
N SER A 83 30.70 10.47 2.49
CA SER A 83 31.03 11.02 1.17
C SER A 83 30.15 10.42 0.07
N PRO A 84 29.03 11.06 -0.29
CA PRO A 84 28.13 10.55 -1.32
C PRO A 84 28.79 10.51 -2.71
N LYS A 85 29.76 11.40 -2.98
CA LYS A 85 30.54 11.39 -4.24
C LYS A 85 31.41 10.14 -4.37
N MET A 86 32.08 9.73 -3.30
CA MET A 86 32.93 8.53 -3.30
C MET A 86 32.09 7.26 -3.44
N SER A 87 30.97 7.20 -2.70
CA SER A 87 30.02 6.08 -2.78
C SER A 87 29.47 5.89 -4.20
N LYS A 88 29.12 7.00 -4.88
CA LYS A 88 28.65 6.98 -6.27
C LYS A 88 29.76 6.55 -7.25
N LEU A 89 31.01 6.97 -7.03
CA LEU A 89 32.15 6.57 -7.86
C LEU A 89 32.47 5.08 -7.73
N LEU A 90 32.35 4.52 -6.52
CA LEU A 90 32.58 3.12 -6.21
C LEU A 90 31.38 2.21 -6.54
N GLY A 91 30.28 2.77 -7.06
CA GLY A 91 29.08 2.01 -7.42
C GLY A 91 28.40 1.32 -6.23
N LEU A 92 28.56 1.86 -5.01
CA LEU A 92 28.02 1.25 -3.81
C LEU A 92 26.51 1.48 -3.73
N ASN A 93 25.75 0.48 -4.15
CA ASN A 93 24.30 0.44 -3.97
C ASN A 93 23.95 -0.31 -2.67
N SER A 94 23.20 0.37 -1.79
CA SER A 94 22.66 -0.20 -0.56
C SER A 94 21.40 -1.05 -0.79
N ARG A 95 20.82 -0.95 -1.99
CA ARG A 95 19.60 -1.64 -2.39
C ARG A 95 19.89 -3.11 -2.71
N SER A 96 19.07 -4.02 -2.20
CA SER A 96 19.09 -5.40 -2.68
C SER A 96 18.56 -5.44 -4.11
N LYS A 97 19.32 -6.05 -5.02
CA LYS A 97 18.90 -6.23 -6.42
C LYS A 97 17.64 -7.09 -6.54
N ASN A 98 17.47 -8.05 -5.63
CA ASN A 98 16.31 -8.94 -5.62
C ASN A 98 15.03 -8.14 -5.30
N VAL A 99 15.10 -7.36 -4.21
CA VAL A 99 14.03 -6.45 -3.79
C VAL A 99 13.70 -5.44 -4.89
N GLU A 100 14.71 -4.82 -5.50
CA GLU A 100 14.52 -3.87 -6.59
C GLU A 100 13.84 -4.51 -7.80
N SER A 101 14.32 -5.66 -8.26
CA SER A 101 13.75 -6.37 -9.41
C SER A 101 12.30 -6.78 -9.18
N PHE A 102 11.99 -7.27 -7.98
CA PHE A 102 10.65 -7.69 -7.61
C PHE A 102 9.66 -6.51 -7.65
N PHE A 103 9.94 -5.44 -6.91
CA PHE A 103 9.01 -4.30 -6.83
C PHE A 103 8.92 -3.54 -8.16
N TYR A 104 10.03 -3.42 -8.90
CA TYR A 104 9.99 -2.82 -10.24
C TYR A 104 9.14 -3.65 -11.21
N GLY A 105 9.29 -4.97 -11.20
CA GLY A 105 8.46 -5.90 -11.97
C GLY A 105 6.99 -5.78 -11.60
N LEU A 106 6.67 -5.87 -10.30
CA LEU A 106 5.31 -5.77 -9.77
C LEU A 106 4.63 -4.47 -10.21
N VAL A 107 5.29 -3.33 -10.04
CA VAL A 107 4.77 -2.02 -10.44
C VAL A 107 4.52 -1.99 -11.94
N LYS A 108 5.51 -2.41 -12.75
CA LYS A 108 5.42 -2.40 -14.22
C LYS A 108 4.29 -3.29 -14.72
N ASP A 109 4.15 -4.49 -14.16
CA ASP A 109 3.11 -5.45 -14.53
C ASP A 109 1.73 -4.97 -14.10
N THR A 110 1.62 -4.34 -12.92
CA THR A 110 0.35 -3.74 -12.45
C THR A 110 -0.12 -2.62 -13.37
N ILE A 111 0.77 -1.70 -13.76
CA ILE A 111 0.44 -0.62 -14.72
C ILE A 111 0.00 -1.23 -16.05
N ARG A 112 0.81 -2.15 -16.61
CA ARG A 112 0.53 -2.78 -17.91
C ARG A 112 -0.80 -3.52 -17.90
N HIS A 113 -1.10 -4.25 -16.83
CA HIS A 113 -2.35 -4.99 -16.69
C HIS A 113 -3.55 -4.03 -16.69
N ARG A 114 -3.49 -2.95 -15.90
CA ARG A 114 -4.59 -1.98 -15.79
C ARG A 114 -4.83 -1.22 -17.08
N GLU A 115 -3.78 -0.73 -17.72
CA GLU A 115 -3.89 0.01 -18.98
C GLU A 115 -4.38 -0.89 -20.13
N LYS A 116 -3.89 -2.13 -20.23
CA LYS A 116 -4.29 -3.06 -21.29
C LYS A 116 -5.75 -3.50 -21.15
N ASN A 117 -6.20 -3.74 -19.92
CA ASN A 117 -7.52 -4.30 -19.65
C ASN A 117 -8.57 -3.23 -19.32
N GLY A 118 -8.21 -1.95 -19.29
CA GLY A 118 -9.11 -0.86 -18.90
C GLY A 118 -9.61 -0.99 -17.45
N VAL A 119 -8.81 -1.57 -16.56
CA VAL A 119 -9.20 -1.80 -15.16
C VAL A 119 -8.88 -0.54 -14.35
N THR A 120 -9.93 0.13 -13.88
CA THR A 120 -9.84 1.25 -12.94
C THR A 120 -10.32 0.78 -11.58
N ARG A 121 -9.50 1.00 -10.55
CA ARG A 121 -9.83 0.67 -9.15
C ARG A 121 -9.61 1.90 -8.27
N ASN A 122 -10.49 2.13 -7.31
CA ASN A 122 -10.32 3.23 -6.36
C ASN A 122 -9.27 2.86 -5.29
N ASP A 123 -8.00 2.89 -5.68
CA ASP A 123 -6.84 2.63 -4.83
C ASP A 123 -5.71 3.64 -5.07
N PHE A 124 -4.69 3.61 -4.21
CA PHE A 124 -3.58 4.56 -4.30
C PHE A 124 -2.81 4.44 -5.62
N PHE A 125 -2.69 3.23 -6.16
CA PHE A 125 -1.94 3.00 -7.39
C PHE A 125 -2.65 3.57 -8.63
N GLN A 126 -3.99 3.60 -8.63
CA GLN A 126 -4.75 4.28 -9.66
C GLN A 126 -4.48 5.79 -9.66
N LEU A 127 -4.41 6.42 -8.49
CA LEU A 127 -4.05 7.84 -8.37
C LEU A 127 -2.66 8.11 -8.97
N LEU A 128 -1.70 7.21 -8.74
CA LEU A 128 -0.35 7.31 -9.32
C LEU A 128 -0.36 7.17 -10.86
N ILE A 129 -1.20 6.28 -11.41
CA ILE A 129 -1.35 6.12 -12.86
C ILE A 129 -1.95 7.39 -13.49
N GLN A 130 -2.98 7.95 -12.87
CA GLN A 130 -3.62 9.19 -13.32
C GLN A 130 -2.64 10.38 -13.30
N LEU A 131 -1.86 10.51 -12.22
CA LEU A 131 -0.78 11.50 -12.12
C LEU A 131 0.28 11.31 -13.21
N LYS A 132 0.72 10.07 -13.46
CA LYS A 132 1.68 9.74 -14.54
C LYS A 132 1.15 10.18 -15.90
N ASN A 133 -0.15 10.04 -16.12
CA ASN A 133 -0.80 10.37 -17.38
C ASN A 133 -1.20 11.86 -17.50
N ASN A 134 -0.83 12.69 -16.52
CA ASN A 134 -1.19 14.12 -16.44
C ASN A 134 -2.71 14.39 -16.42
N GLU A 135 -3.50 13.45 -15.90
CA GLU A 135 -4.90 13.74 -15.57
C GLU A 135 -4.92 14.63 -14.32
N THR A 136 -5.54 15.81 -14.44
CA THR A 136 -5.74 16.75 -13.33
C THR A 136 -6.65 16.12 -12.27
N LEU A 137 -6.05 15.56 -11.20
CA LEU A 137 -6.76 14.99 -10.04
C LEU A 137 -7.70 15.97 -9.29
N VAL A 138 -7.79 17.22 -9.74
CA VAL A 138 -8.54 18.31 -9.12
C VAL A 138 -9.96 18.39 -9.67
N GLU A 139 -10.21 17.93 -10.91
CA GLU A 139 -11.52 18.12 -11.55
C GLU A 139 -12.64 17.27 -10.92
N ASP A 140 -12.35 16.05 -10.48
CA ASP A 140 -13.39 15.20 -9.86
C ASP A 140 -13.72 15.64 -8.44
N ARG A 141 -12.72 16.08 -7.66
CA ARG A 141 -12.94 16.59 -6.30
C ARG A 141 -13.74 17.88 -6.31
N SER A 142 -13.49 18.76 -7.28
CA SER A 142 -14.26 20.00 -7.44
C SER A 142 -15.72 19.74 -7.83
N LYS A 143 -16.00 18.69 -8.60
CA LYS A 143 -17.37 18.32 -9.00
C LYS A 143 -18.12 17.64 -7.85
N GLU A 144 -17.47 16.76 -7.10
CA GLU A 144 -18.05 16.15 -5.89
C GLU A 144 -18.31 17.18 -4.80
N ASP A 145 -17.36 18.10 -4.54
CA ASP A 145 -17.54 19.19 -3.57
C ASP A 145 -18.65 20.16 -3.99
N ALA A 146 -18.77 20.46 -5.29
CA ALA A 146 -19.85 21.29 -5.81
C ALA A 146 -21.22 20.58 -5.70
N HIS A 147 -21.26 19.26 -5.93
CA HIS A 147 -22.47 18.47 -5.81
C HIS A 147 -22.92 18.33 -4.35
N LEU A 148 -21.99 18.11 -3.42
CA LEU A 148 -22.26 18.06 -1.98
C LEU A 148 -22.75 19.40 -1.45
N ARG A 149 -22.13 20.52 -1.88
CA ARG A 149 -22.58 21.88 -1.54
C ARG A 149 -23.99 22.13 -2.04
N HIS A 150 -24.29 21.77 -3.29
CA HIS A 150 -25.64 21.88 -3.83
C HIS A 150 -26.65 21.03 -3.04
N GLN A 151 -26.30 19.80 -2.64
CA GLN A 151 -27.21 18.99 -1.84
C GLN A 151 -27.48 19.58 -0.45
N ILE A 152 -26.46 20.16 0.20
CA ILE A 152 -26.60 20.85 1.49
C ILE A 152 -27.49 22.10 1.34
N ASP A 153 -27.25 22.92 0.33
CA ASP A 153 -28.05 24.13 0.05
C ASP A 153 -29.53 23.80 -0.24
N VAL A 154 -29.81 22.67 -0.88
CA VAL A 154 -31.18 22.20 -1.14
C VAL A 154 -31.87 21.75 0.14
N VAL A 155 -31.14 21.13 1.07
CA VAL A 155 -31.70 20.69 2.36
C VAL A 155 -31.97 21.88 3.26
N ASP A 156 -31.05 22.85 3.32
CA ASP A 156 -31.20 24.06 4.15
C ASP A 156 -32.38 24.93 3.68
N ASN A 157 -32.48 25.20 2.36
CA ASN A 157 -33.62 25.93 1.81
C ASN A 157 -34.96 25.21 2.02
N LYS A 158 -34.95 23.88 2.05
CA LYS A 158 -36.16 23.10 2.31
C LYS A 158 -36.55 23.16 3.78
N ALA A 159 -35.60 23.17 4.70
CA ALA A 159 -35.87 23.31 6.14
C ALA A 159 -36.48 24.68 6.49
N GLU A 160 -36.07 25.75 5.81
CA GLU A 160 -36.63 27.10 5.99
C GLU A 160 -38.08 27.21 5.51
N GLN A 161 -38.50 26.45 4.49
CA GLN A 161 -39.88 26.44 3.98
C GLN A 161 -40.88 25.63 4.82
N PHE A 162 -40.41 24.82 5.78
CA PHE A 162 -41.28 24.07 6.71
C PHE A 162 -41.28 24.65 8.13
N GLY A 163 -40.66 25.81 8.32
CA GLY A 163 -40.56 26.53 9.60
C GLY A 163 -41.57 27.67 9.82
N GLU A 164 -42.52 27.88 8.91
CA GLU A 164 -43.68 28.78 9.10
C GLU A 164 -45.00 28.00 9.21
#